data_AF-A0AAV4S5N3-F1
#
_entry.id   AF-A0AAV4S5N3-F1
#
_cell.length_a   1.000
_cell.length_b   1.000
_cell.length_c   1.000
_cell.angle_alpha   90.00
_cell.angle_beta   90.00
_cell.angle_gamma   90.00
#
_symmetry.space_group_name_H-M   'P 1'
#
loop_
_entity.id
_entity.type
_entity.pdbx_description
1 polymer ?
#
loop_
_entity_poly.entity_id
_entity_poly.type
_entity_poly.pdbx_seq_one_letter_code
_entity_poly.pdbx_strand_id
1 'polypeptide(L)'
;MKKNLVSYSKADLRARGFTEEQIAIIFSVDLDEADFCKTCSDHIRKRNVPNLAANYGFRYPEQPSCLSELNDLEERLVALGIPFMQIRELGRDREYGIKGSVTNVPNDLHKSVDCLPRNVNDSATI
;
A
#
# COMPACT_ATOMS: atom_id res chain seq x y z
N MET A 1 5.84 9.38 -9.73
CA MET A 1 6.86 9.68 -8.68
C MET A 1 8.04 8.73 -8.85
N LYS A 2 9.25 9.22 -9.10
CA LYS A 2 10.45 8.38 -9.05
C LYS A 2 10.68 8.00 -7.59
N LYS A 3 10.65 6.70 -7.27
CA LYS A 3 10.95 6.21 -5.93
C LYS A 3 12.45 6.43 -5.71
N ASN A 4 12.82 7.44 -4.92
CA ASN A 4 14.21 7.64 -4.48
C ASN A 4 14.52 6.56 -3.44
N LEU A 5 14.86 5.37 -3.94
CA LEU A 5 15.32 4.24 -3.16
C LEU A 5 16.84 4.28 -3.10
N VAL A 6 17.39 3.89 -1.95
CA VAL A 6 18.82 3.78 -1.72
C VAL A 6 19.10 2.35 -1.30
N SER A 7 19.98 1.67 -2.03
CA SER A 7 20.41 0.32 -1.70
C SER A 7 21.41 0.34 -0.53
N TYR A 8 21.27 -0.64 0.35
CA TYR A 8 22.25 -0.95 1.39
C TYR A 8 22.48 -2.45 1.43
N SER A 9 23.73 -2.86 1.65
CA SER A 9 24.06 -4.25 2.00
C SER A 9 24.17 -4.42 3.53
N LYS A 10 24.00 -5.65 4.01
CA LYS A 10 24.32 -6.01 5.41
C LYS A 10 25.79 -5.72 5.75
N ALA A 11 26.69 -5.91 4.79
CA ALA A 11 28.11 -5.58 4.95
C ALA A 11 28.33 -4.06 5.15
N ASP A 12 27.59 -3.22 4.44
CA ASP A 12 27.65 -1.76 4.61
C ASP A 12 27.20 -1.33 6.01
N LEU A 13 26.16 -1.97 6.55
CA LEU A 13 25.68 -1.69 7.90
C LEU A 13 26.70 -2.15 8.96
N ARG A 14 27.32 -3.31 8.78
CA ARG A 14 28.43 -3.77 9.65
C ARG A 14 29.60 -2.81 9.64
N ALA A 15 30.02 -2.35 8.45
CA ALA A 15 31.09 -1.37 8.29
C ALA A 15 30.76 -0.01 8.95
N ARG A 16 29.47 0.33 9.08
CA ARG A 16 29.00 1.54 9.76
C ARG A 16 28.86 1.40 11.28
N GLY A 17 29.05 0.20 11.83
CA GLY A 17 29.02 -0.09 13.26
C GLY A 17 27.65 -0.48 13.81
N PHE A 18 26.72 -0.95 12.99
CA PHE A 18 25.49 -1.56 13.47
C PHE A 18 25.75 -2.96 14.04
N THR A 19 25.08 -3.30 15.14
CA THR A 19 25.09 -4.66 15.72
C THR A 19 24.25 -5.61 14.88
N GLU A 20 24.48 -6.93 14.98
CA GLU A 20 23.68 -7.92 14.25
C GLU A 20 22.19 -7.87 14.62
N GLU A 21 21.85 -7.54 15.87
CA GLU A 21 20.47 -7.32 16.31
C GLU A 21 19.82 -6.14 15.57
N GLN A 22 20.53 -5.02 15.44
CA GLN A 22 20.05 -3.86 14.71
C GLN A 22 19.91 -4.15 13.21
N ILE A 23 20.86 -4.90 12.63
CA ILE A 23 20.80 -5.31 11.23
C ILE A 23 19.58 -6.21 11.00
N ALA A 24 19.31 -7.15 11.91
CA ALA A 24 18.12 -7.98 11.85
C ALA A 24 16.83 -7.15 11.94
N ILE A 25 16.78 -6.06 12.70
CA ILE A 25 15.60 -5.17 12.73
C ILE A 25 15.46 -4.38 11.42
N ILE A 26 16.57 -3.87 10.88
CA ILE A 26 16.60 -3.07 9.65
C ILE A 26 16.21 -3.92 8.44
N PHE A 27 16.72 -5.14 8.34
CA PHE A 27 16.42 -6.10 7.27
C PHE A 27 15.28 -7.02 7.69
N SER A 28 14.07 -6.69 7.24
CA SER A 28 12.86 -7.47 7.56
C SER A 28 12.78 -8.82 6.82
N VAL A 29 13.65 -9.04 5.84
CA VAL A 29 13.75 -10.23 5.00
C VAL A 29 15.22 -10.66 5.00
N ASP A 30 15.46 -11.98 4.92
CA ASP A 30 16.81 -12.55 4.78
C ASP A 30 17.39 -12.31 3.37
N LEU A 31 17.64 -11.04 3.06
CA LEU A 31 18.35 -10.57 1.88
C LEU A 31 19.68 -9.98 2.31
N ASP A 32 20.72 -10.12 1.50
CA ASP A 32 22.01 -9.47 1.77
C ASP A 32 22.04 -8.01 1.34
N GLU A 33 21.21 -7.64 0.37
CA GLU A 33 21.02 -6.29 -0.15
C GLU A 33 19.53 -5.96 -0.22
N ALA A 34 19.16 -4.75 0.17
CA ALA A 34 17.78 -4.27 0.10
C ALA A 34 17.72 -2.78 -0.21
N ASP A 35 16.63 -2.38 -0.86
CA ASP A 35 16.32 -0.99 -1.17
C ASP A 35 15.51 -0.34 -0.06
N PHE A 36 15.98 0.80 0.41
CA PHE A 36 15.35 1.55 1.49
C PHE A 36 14.81 2.88 0.97
N CYS A 37 13.64 3.29 1.49
CA CYS A 37 13.12 4.62 1.22
C CYS A 37 14.03 5.71 1.82
N LYS A 38 13.89 6.93 1.31
CA LYS A 38 14.66 8.10 1.80
C LYS A 38 14.62 8.24 3.33
N THR A 39 13.48 8.05 3.96
CA THR A 39 13.34 8.16 5.42
C THR A 39 14.16 7.10 6.16
N CYS A 40 14.06 5.83 5.75
CA CYS A 40 14.87 4.77 6.35
C CYS A 40 16.37 5.00 6.11
N SER A 41 16.75 5.45 4.91
CA SER A 41 18.13 5.83 4.59
C SER A 41 18.65 6.97 5.46
N ASP A 42 17.83 8.00 5.75
CA ASP A 42 18.20 9.10 6.63
C ASP A 42 18.43 8.65 8.09
N HIS A 43 17.65 7.68 8.59
CA HIS A 43 17.89 7.06 9.89
C HIS A 43 19.20 6.26 9.90
N ILE A 44 19.41 5.42 8.88
CA ILE A 44 20.63 4.61 8.74
C ILE A 44 21.88 5.51 8.66
N ARG A 45 21.80 6.64 7.95
CA ARG A 45 22.88 7.64 7.86
C ARG A 45 23.18 8.29 9.21
N LYS A 46 22.18 8.48 10.05
CA LYS A 46 22.32 8.97 11.44
C LYS A 46 22.74 7.88 12.43
N ARG A 47 23.06 6.66 11.96
CA ARG A 47 23.39 5.48 12.79
C ARG A 47 22.26 5.04 13.73
N ASN A 48 21.02 5.27 13.34
CA ASN A 48 19.83 4.87 14.08
C ASN A 48 19.05 3.81 13.30
N VAL A 49 18.40 2.90 14.02
CA VAL A 49 17.41 1.99 13.44
C VAL A 49 16.18 2.82 13.03
N PRO A 50 15.59 2.59 11.84
CA PRO A 50 14.36 3.26 11.44
C PRO A 50 13.21 2.99 12.42
N ASN A 51 12.51 4.03 12.87
CA ASN A 51 11.42 3.91 13.85
C ASN A 51 10.23 3.08 13.33
N LEU A 52 10.04 3.04 12.01
CA LEU A 52 8.96 2.29 11.34
C LEU A 52 9.50 1.00 10.70
N ALA A 53 10.54 0.39 11.27
CA ALA A 53 11.03 -0.90 10.81
C ALA A 53 9.93 -1.97 10.92
N ALA A 54 9.82 -2.86 9.93
CA ALA A 54 8.74 -3.86 9.90
C ALA A 54 8.80 -4.80 11.14
N ASN A 55 10.00 -5.06 11.64
CA ASN A 55 10.23 -5.91 12.82
C ASN A 55 9.77 -5.27 14.15
N TYR A 56 9.40 -3.99 14.17
CA TYR A 56 8.68 -3.36 15.29
C TYR A 56 7.15 -3.59 15.25
N GLY A 57 6.67 -4.52 14.43
CA GLY A 57 5.23 -4.79 14.27
C GLY A 57 4.55 -3.92 13.22
N PHE A 58 5.32 -3.14 12.45
CA PHE A 58 4.81 -2.42 11.27
C PHE A 58 4.83 -3.27 9.99
N ARG A 59 5.04 -4.59 10.11
CA ARG A 59 4.92 -5.54 9.00
C ARG A 59 3.45 -5.74 8.67
N TYR A 60 3.08 -5.54 7.41
CA TYR A 60 1.76 -5.95 6.94
C TYR A 60 1.60 -7.48 7.08
N PRO A 61 0.41 -7.97 7.44
CA PRO A 61 0.14 -9.40 7.41
C PRO A 61 0.35 -9.93 6.00
N GLU A 62 0.64 -11.23 5.89
CA GLU A 62 0.68 -11.87 4.57
C GLU A 62 -0.67 -11.72 3.89
N GLN A 63 -0.64 -11.31 2.62
CA GLN A 63 -1.86 -11.14 1.85
C GLN A 63 -2.50 -12.53 1.66
N PRO A 64 -3.76 -12.73 2.07
CA PRO A 64 -4.44 -14.00 1.85
C PRO A 64 -4.63 -14.26 0.35
N SER A 65 -4.49 -15.52 -0.07
CA SER A 65 -4.54 -15.91 -1.49
C SER A 65 -5.84 -15.52 -2.18
N CYS A 66 -6.95 -15.55 -1.46
CA CYS A 66 -8.26 -15.13 -1.99
C CYS A 66 -8.29 -13.68 -2.45
N LEU A 67 -7.46 -12.79 -1.90
CA LEU A 67 -7.37 -11.40 -2.34
C LEU A 67 -6.44 -11.22 -3.55
N SER A 68 -5.47 -12.12 -3.76
CA SER A 68 -4.56 -12.05 -4.91
C SER A 68 -5.20 -12.54 -6.21
N GLU A 69 -6.32 -13.27 -6.12
CA GLU A 69 -7.04 -13.84 -7.26
C GLU A 69 -8.18 -12.92 -7.78
N LEU A 70 -8.51 -11.86 -7.04
CA LEU A 70 -9.60 -10.95 -7.42
C LEU A 70 -9.26 -10.14 -8.67
N ASN A 71 -10.26 -9.94 -9.52
CA ASN A 71 -10.16 -8.96 -10.59
C ASN A 71 -10.42 -7.52 -10.09
N ASP A 72 -10.09 -6.52 -10.91
CA ASP A 72 -10.25 -5.09 -10.57
C ASP A 72 -11.66 -4.71 -10.08
N LEU A 73 -12.70 -5.40 -10.57
CA LEU A 73 -14.08 -5.14 -10.18
C LEU A 73 -14.41 -5.78 -8.83
N GLU A 74 -14.02 -7.03 -8.63
CA GLU A 74 -14.19 -7.74 -7.37
C GLU A 74 -13.43 -7.06 -6.23
N GLU A 75 -12.19 -6.61 -6.48
CA GLU A 75 -11.40 -5.85 -5.51
C GLU A 75 -12.15 -4.60 -5.05
N ARG A 76 -12.77 -3.85 -5.97
CA ARG A 76 -13.58 -2.66 -5.65
C ARG A 76 -14.86 -3.01 -4.88
N LEU A 77 -15.46 -4.16 -5.16
CA LEU A 77 -16.69 -4.61 -4.46
C LEU A 77 -16.41 -5.09 -3.04
N VAL A 78 -15.21 -5.60 -2.75
CA VAL A 78 -14.81 -6.00 -1.39
C VAL A 78 -14.04 -4.91 -0.63
N ALA A 79 -13.77 -3.77 -1.27
CA ALA A 79 -13.16 -2.63 -0.61
C ALA A 79 -14.08 -2.10 0.51
N LEU A 80 -13.52 -1.83 1.70
CA LEU A 80 -14.28 -1.33 2.85
C LEU A 80 -14.85 0.09 2.65
N GLY A 81 -14.31 0.83 1.68
CA GLY A 81 -14.78 2.15 1.30
C GLY A 81 -14.68 2.34 -0.21
N ILE A 82 -15.76 2.82 -0.83
CA ILE A 82 -15.81 3.10 -2.26
C ILE A 82 -15.69 4.61 -2.45
N PRO A 83 -14.60 5.09 -3.07
CA PRO A 83 -14.45 6.51 -3.36
C PRO A 83 -15.31 6.90 -4.56
N PHE A 84 -16.22 7.84 -4.34
CA PHE A 84 -16.97 8.53 -5.39
C PHE A 84 -16.25 9.82 -5.75
N MET A 85 -15.80 9.91 -6.99
CA MET A 85 -15.11 11.08 -7.52
C MET A 85 -15.43 11.27 -8.99
N GLN A 86 -15.49 12.52 -9.43
CA GLN A 86 -15.67 12.83 -10.85
C GLN A 86 -14.30 13.05 -11.50
N ILE A 87 -13.88 12.11 -12.34
CA ILE A 87 -12.68 12.25 -13.18
C ILE A 87 -13.07 13.00 -14.47
N ARG A 88 -12.35 14.06 -14.81
CA ARG A 88 -12.53 14.85 -16.05
C ARG A 88 -11.19 15.14 -16.71
N GLU A 89 -11.22 15.39 -18.01
CA GLU A 89 -10.06 15.90 -18.74
C GLU A 89 -9.72 17.33 -18.27
N LEU A 90 -8.46 17.55 -17.90
CA LEU A 90 -7.87 18.84 -17.55
C LEU A 90 -7.26 19.46 -18.81
N GLY A 91 -8.13 20.00 -19.69
CA GLY A 91 -7.69 20.81 -20.82
C GLY A 91 -6.71 20.12 -21.79
N ARG A 92 -5.72 20.88 -22.27
CA ARG A 92 -4.99 20.64 -23.53
C ARG A 92 -4.06 19.42 -23.54
N ASP A 93 -3.67 18.92 -22.37
CA ASP A 93 -2.55 17.96 -22.24
C ASP A 93 -2.99 16.52 -21.96
N ARG A 94 -4.28 16.17 -22.19
CA ARG A 94 -4.85 14.82 -21.92
C ARG A 94 -4.65 14.33 -20.48
N GLU A 95 -4.39 15.24 -19.56
CA GLU A 95 -4.32 14.92 -18.14
C GLU A 95 -5.74 14.75 -17.60
N TYR A 96 -5.94 13.79 -16.71
CA TYR A 96 -7.19 13.63 -15.99
C TYR A 96 -7.07 14.23 -14.60
N GLY A 97 -8.12 14.92 -14.18
CA GLY A 97 -8.22 15.55 -12.87
C GLY A 97 -9.53 15.21 -12.19
N ILE A 98 -9.52 15.37 -10.87
CA ILE A 98 -10.73 15.23 -10.06
C ILE A 98 -11.42 16.60 -10.02
N LYS A 99 -12.72 16.62 -10.37
CA LYS A 99 -13.56 17.81 -10.23
C LYS A 99 -14.53 17.65 -9.05
N GLY A 100 -14.55 18.63 -8.16
CA GLY A 100 -15.44 18.64 -7.01
C GLY A 100 -14.92 17.81 -5.83
N SER A 101 -15.83 17.38 -4.96
CA SER A 101 -15.48 16.59 -3.78
C SER A 101 -15.22 15.13 -4.11
N VAL A 102 -14.31 14.52 -3.35
CA VAL A 102 -14.16 13.07 -3.27
C VAL A 102 -14.91 12.62 -2.02
N THR A 103 -15.88 11.72 -2.18
CA THR A 103 -16.67 11.20 -1.07
C THR A 103 -16.36 9.71 -0.91
N ASN A 104 -15.79 9.32 0.23
CA ASN A 104 -15.58 7.90 0.55
C ASN A 104 -16.82 7.35 1.25
N VAL A 105 -17.51 6.41 0.62
CA VAL A 105 -18.73 5.81 1.17
C VAL A 105 -18.36 4.44 1.76
N PRO A 106 -18.69 4.16 3.03
CA PRO A 106 -18.42 2.87 3.64
C PRO A 106 -19.21 1.77 2.93
N ASN A 107 -18.57 0.64 2.69
CA ASN A 107 -19.17 -0.53 2.05
C ASN A 107 -19.48 -1.59 3.11
N ASP A 108 -20.70 -2.11 3.07
CA ASP A 108 -21.15 -3.21 3.95
C ASP A 108 -20.98 -4.52 3.18
N LEU A 109 -19.90 -5.25 3.51
CA LEU A 109 -19.54 -6.48 2.81
C LEU A 109 -20.62 -7.56 2.90
N HIS A 110 -21.33 -7.67 4.03
CA HIS A 110 -22.40 -8.64 4.17
C HIS A 110 -23.51 -8.36 3.17
N LYS A 111 -23.94 -7.10 3.06
CA LYS A 111 -24.93 -6.69 2.06
C LYS A 111 -24.43 -6.87 0.63
N SER A 112 -23.16 -6.58 0.35
CA SER A 112 -22.61 -6.71 -0.99
C SER A 112 -22.55 -8.16 -1.46
N VAL A 113 -22.19 -9.09 -0.57
CA VAL A 113 -22.19 -10.54 -0.84
C VAL A 113 -23.61 -11.08 -0.95
N ASP A 114 -24.52 -10.71 -0.03
CA ASP A 114 -25.90 -11.20 -0.03
C ASP A 114 -26.71 -10.68 -1.22
N CYS A 115 -26.42 -9.46 -1.68
CA CYS A 115 -27.15 -8.84 -2.76
C CYS A 115 -26.59 -9.19 -4.15
N LEU A 116 -25.35 -9.68 -4.30
CA LEU A 116 -24.78 -9.95 -5.62
C LEU A 116 -24.76 -11.44 -5.95
N PRO A 117 -25.19 -11.85 -7.15
CA PRO A 117 -25.78 -11.05 -8.23
C PRO A 117 -27.26 -10.69 -7.96
N ARG A 118 -27.62 -9.41 -8.06
CA ARG A 118 -29.02 -8.97 -7.91
C ARG A 118 -29.85 -9.49 -9.08
N ASN A 119 -31.06 -9.97 -8.81
CA ASN A 119 -32.03 -10.15 -9.88
C ASN A 119 -32.37 -8.79 -10.50
N VAL A 120 -32.59 -8.77 -11.82
CA VAL A 120 -32.92 -7.56 -12.57
C VAL A 120 -34.18 -6.88 -12.02
N ASN A 121 -35.14 -7.68 -11.52
CA ASN A 121 -36.38 -7.19 -10.91
C ASN A 121 -36.17 -6.50 -9.55
N ASP A 122 -35.05 -6.79 -8.86
CA ASP A 122 -34.72 -6.21 -7.56
C ASP A 122 -33.85 -4.95 -7.71
N SER A 123 -33.52 -4.55 -8.94
CA SER A 123 -32.77 -3.33 -9.23
C SER A 123 -33.72 -2.15 -9.33
N ALA A 124 -33.91 -1.44 -8.22
CA ALA A 124 -34.62 -0.17 -8.22
C ALA A 124 -33.78 0.90 -8.96
N THR A 125 -34.25 1.33 -10.13
CA THR A 125 -33.80 2.56 -10.79
C THR A 125 -34.49 3.75 -10.11
N ILE A 126 -33.70 4.70 -9.61
CA ILE A 126 -34.18 6.04 -9.23
C ILE A 126 -34.36 6.86 -10.50
#